data_AF-A0A1D1YZY0-F1
#
_entry.id   AF-A0A1D1YZY0-F1
#
_cell.length_a   1.000
_cell.length_b   1.000
_cell.length_c   1.000
_cell.angle_alpha   90.00
_cell.angle_beta   90.00
_cell.angle_gamma   90.00
#
_symmetry.space_group_name_H-M   'P 1'
#
loop_
_entity.id
_entity.type
_entity.pdbx_description
1 polymer ?
#
loop_
_entity_poly.entity_id
_entity_poly.type
_entity_poly.pdbx_seq_one_letter_code
_entity_poly.pdbx_strand_id
1 'polypeptide(L)'
;PGQCAWPFYRPLYGPQGPPLVAPNGDVGADGMVITLATLAAGTVTNPFGSGFFQGPKEASLEAVSACTGVFGSGSYPGYPGKVLLDPAGGGSYNAHGVTGRRYLLPAMWDPRTSRCSPLV
;
A
#
# COMPACT_ATOMS: atom_id res chain seq x y z
N PRO A 1 -11.73 1.75 13.78
CA PRO A 1 -10.81 2.49 12.88
C PRO A 1 -9.60 1.68 12.39
N GLY A 2 -8.93 0.91 13.27
CA GLY A 2 -7.67 0.22 12.96
C GLY A 2 -7.68 -0.89 11.91
N GLN A 3 -8.83 -1.23 11.34
CA GLN A 3 -8.93 -2.14 10.20
C GLN A 3 -8.99 -1.39 8.86
N CYS A 4 -9.71 -0.26 8.79
CA CYS A 4 -9.94 0.48 7.55
C CYS A 4 -9.00 1.67 7.35
N ALA A 5 -8.50 2.26 8.45
CA ALA A 5 -7.63 3.43 8.42
C ALA A 5 -6.14 3.07 8.55
N TRP A 6 -5.81 1.78 8.65
CA TRP A 6 -4.43 1.33 8.58
C TRP A 6 -3.88 1.56 7.15
N PRO A 7 -2.64 2.05 6.94
CA PRO A 7 -1.55 2.22 7.91
C PRO A 7 -1.52 3.57 8.64
N PHE A 8 -2.50 4.46 8.42
CA PHE A 8 -2.62 5.77 9.07
C PHE A 8 -3.28 5.74 10.47
N TYR A 9 -3.68 4.55 10.92
CA TYR A 9 -4.16 4.28 12.26
C TYR A 9 -3.55 2.98 12.77
N ARG A 10 -3.44 2.84 14.09
CA ARG A 10 -2.86 1.64 14.71
C ARG A 10 -3.61 0.37 14.27
N PRO A 11 -2.91 -0.70 13.88
CA PRO A 11 -3.56 -1.93 13.45
C PRO A 11 -4.34 -2.56 14.61
N LEU A 12 -5.45 -3.23 14.30
CA LEU A 12 -6.26 -3.93 15.32
C LEU A 12 -5.50 -5.11 15.95
N TYR A 13 -4.62 -5.75 15.18
CA TYR A 13 -3.84 -6.93 15.58
C TYR A 13 -2.37 -6.78 15.16
N GLY A 14 -1.48 -7.49 15.84
CA GLY A 14 -0.04 -7.42 15.59
C GLY A 14 0.65 -6.26 16.33
N PRO A 15 1.93 -5.99 16.00
CA PRO A 15 2.73 -4.96 16.66
C PRO A 15 2.09 -3.58 16.62
N GLN A 16 1.96 -2.95 17.79
CA GLN A 16 1.28 -1.67 18.00
C GLN A 16 2.22 -0.48 17.81
N GLY A 17 2.96 -0.48 16.70
CA GLY A 17 3.85 0.62 16.32
C GLY A 17 3.08 1.92 16.04
N PRO A 18 3.77 3.08 16.01
CA PRO A 18 3.15 4.33 15.61
C PRO A 18 2.61 4.22 14.18
N PRO A 19 1.40 4.76 13.90
CA PRO A 19 0.86 4.78 12.54
C PRO A 19 1.68 5.70 11.64
N LEU A 20 1.56 5.49 10.34
CA LEU A 20 2.09 6.42 9.36
C LEU A 20 1.31 7.72 9.37
N VAL A 21 1.96 8.80 8.92
CA VAL A 21 1.33 10.11 8.75
C VAL A 21 0.91 10.28 7.29
N ALA A 22 -0.33 10.70 7.07
CA ALA A 22 -0.88 10.96 5.74
C ALA A 22 -0.02 11.98 4.98
N PRO A 23 0.59 11.64 3.83
CA PRO A 23 1.52 12.52 3.12
C PRO A 23 0.90 13.81 2.56
N ASN A 24 -0.42 13.86 2.39
CA ASN A 24 -1.15 15.06 1.93
C ASN A 24 -2.07 15.65 3.02
N GLY A 25 -1.95 15.18 4.27
CA GLY A 25 -2.68 15.74 5.42
C GLY A 25 -4.12 15.26 5.59
N ASP A 26 -4.65 14.47 4.67
CA ASP A 26 -6.00 13.88 4.75
C ASP A 26 -5.93 12.35 4.67
N VAL A 27 -6.23 11.69 5.79
CA VAL A 27 -6.20 10.22 5.91
C VAL A 27 -7.17 9.54 4.96
N GLY A 28 -8.33 10.13 4.70
CA GLY A 28 -9.35 9.56 3.81
C GLY A 28 -8.93 9.66 2.35
N ALA A 29 -8.42 10.82 1.94
CA ALA A 29 -7.91 11.02 0.58
C ALA A 29 -6.66 10.17 0.30
N ASP A 30 -5.70 10.13 1.22
CA ASP A 30 -4.50 9.32 1.06
C ASP A 30 -4.81 7.81 1.12
N GLY A 31 -5.79 7.40 1.94
CA GLY A 31 -6.32 6.04 1.91
C GLY A 31 -6.98 5.69 0.58
N MET A 32 -7.76 6.61 -0.01
CA MET A 32 -8.37 6.44 -1.32
C MET A 32 -7.34 6.22 -2.42
N VAL A 33 -6.21 6.94 -2.38
CA VAL A 33 -5.09 6.75 -3.33
C VAL A 33 -4.53 5.33 -3.24
N ILE A 34 -4.34 4.79 -2.03
CA ILE A 34 -3.88 3.40 -1.85
C ILE A 34 -4.88 2.41 -2.48
N THR A 35 -6.18 2.60 -2.24
CA THR A 35 -7.23 1.73 -2.82
C THR A 35 -7.25 1.83 -4.34
N LEU A 36 -7.24 3.03 -4.91
CA LEU A 36 -7.26 3.23 -6.36
C LEU A 36 -6.02 2.65 -7.04
N ALA A 37 -4.84 2.81 -6.45
CA ALA A 37 -3.60 2.20 -6.94
C ALA A 37 -3.68 0.66 -6.94
N THR A 38 -4.25 0.09 -5.87
CA THR A 38 -4.50 -1.36 -5.77
C THR A 38 -5.42 -1.85 -6.89
N LEU A 39 -6.57 -1.19 -7.07
CA LEU A 39 -7.56 -1.57 -8.08
C LEU A 39 -7.02 -1.41 -9.50
N ALA A 40 -6.29 -0.32 -9.77
CA ALA A 40 -5.70 -0.06 -11.08
C ALA A 40 -4.64 -1.13 -11.43
N ALA A 41 -3.74 -1.45 -10.50
CA ALA A 41 -2.75 -2.49 -10.70
C ALA A 41 -3.39 -3.87 -10.89
N GLY A 42 -4.40 -4.23 -10.07
CA GLY A 42 -5.15 -5.47 -10.25
C GLY A 42 -5.81 -5.55 -11.63
N THR A 43 -6.48 -4.48 -12.05
CA THR A 43 -7.13 -4.38 -13.36
C THR A 43 -6.19 -4.59 -14.54
N VAL A 44 -4.98 -4.00 -14.49
CA VAL A 44 -4.00 -4.10 -15.59
C VAL A 44 -3.26 -5.43 -15.58
N THR A 45 -3.13 -6.08 -14.41
CA THR A 45 -2.40 -7.34 -14.25
C THR A 45 -3.29 -8.58 -14.25
N ASN A 46 -4.61 -8.42 -14.31
CA ASN A 46 -5.55 -9.54 -14.35
C ASN A 46 -5.41 -10.32 -15.69
N PRO A 47 -4.95 -11.59 -15.64
CA PRO A 47 -4.72 -12.38 -16.85
C PRO A 47 -6.01 -12.76 -17.59
N PHE A 48 -7.17 -12.64 -16.94
CA PHE A 48 -8.47 -12.95 -17.54
C PHE A 48 -9.10 -11.75 -18.25
N GLY A 49 -8.50 -10.55 -18.15
CA GLY A 49 -9.03 -9.34 -18.80
C GLY A 49 -10.41 -8.90 -18.30
N SER A 50 -10.87 -9.44 -17.16
CA SER A 50 -12.19 -9.18 -16.58
C SER A 50 -12.22 -8.00 -15.61
N GLY A 51 -11.15 -7.20 -15.55
CA GLY A 51 -11.02 -6.07 -14.64
C GLY A 51 -10.33 -6.46 -13.33
N PHE A 52 -10.90 -6.06 -12.20
CA PHE A 52 -10.38 -6.37 -10.86
C PHE A 52 -10.96 -7.68 -10.32
N PHE A 53 -10.16 -8.42 -9.55
CA PHE A 53 -10.51 -9.72 -9.01
C PHE A 53 -10.27 -9.80 -7.50
N GLN A 54 -11.33 -9.67 -6.70
CA GLN A 54 -11.24 -9.86 -5.25
C GLN A 54 -11.53 -11.30 -4.83
N GLY A 55 -10.70 -12.21 -5.35
CA GLY A 55 -10.74 -13.63 -5.03
C GLY A 55 -12.05 -14.35 -5.38
N PRO A 56 -12.09 -15.65 -5.06
CA PRO A 56 -11.28 -16.63 -5.74
C PRO A 56 -11.97 -16.95 -7.10
N LYS A 57 -11.43 -17.85 -7.93
CA LYS A 57 -12.35 -18.97 -8.11
C LYS A 57 -11.96 -20.01 -7.10
N GLU A 58 -10.64 -20.21 -6.94
CA GLU A 58 -10.13 -20.96 -5.78
C GLU A 58 -8.96 -20.28 -5.01
N ALA A 59 -8.16 -19.33 -5.56
CA ALA A 59 -7.35 -18.34 -4.79
C ALA A 59 -6.32 -17.54 -5.63
N SER A 60 -6.71 -16.81 -6.68
CA SER A 60 -5.73 -15.90 -7.34
C SER A 60 -5.54 -14.62 -6.54
N LEU A 61 -4.32 -14.39 -6.08
CA LEU A 61 -3.85 -13.10 -5.57
C LEU A 61 -3.45 -12.22 -6.75
N GLU A 62 -3.92 -10.98 -6.79
CA GLU A 62 -3.51 -10.00 -7.79
C GLU A 62 -2.17 -9.37 -7.40
N ALA A 63 -1.52 -8.67 -8.34
CA ALA A 63 -0.18 -8.13 -8.14
C ALA A 63 -0.02 -7.34 -6.84
N VAL A 64 -1.04 -6.58 -6.44
CA VAL A 64 -0.99 -5.79 -5.20
C VAL A 64 -1.62 -6.52 -4.01
N SER A 65 -2.71 -7.26 -4.19
CA SER A 65 -3.38 -7.96 -3.07
C SER A 65 -2.52 -9.10 -2.50
N ALA A 66 -1.62 -9.67 -3.30
CA ALA A 66 -0.53 -10.55 -2.84
C ALA A 66 0.41 -9.88 -1.81
N CYS A 67 0.50 -8.55 -1.86
CA CYS A 67 1.43 -7.73 -1.09
C CYS A 67 0.72 -6.83 -0.08
N THR A 68 -0.45 -7.28 0.42
CA THR A 68 -1.26 -6.55 1.38
C THR A 68 -0.41 -6.03 2.55
N GLY A 69 -0.39 -4.71 2.68
CA GLY A 69 0.32 -4.02 3.76
C GLY A 69 1.83 -3.89 3.63
N VAL A 70 2.39 -4.19 2.46
CA VAL A 70 3.80 -3.90 2.16
C VAL A 70 3.88 -2.53 1.48
N PHE A 71 4.46 -1.54 2.15
CA PHE A 71 4.68 -0.20 1.58
C PHE A 71 6.16 0.18 1.50
N GLY A 72 7.03 -0.45 2.30
CA GLY A 72 8.46 -0.19 2.29
C GLY A 72 9.31 -1.42 2.63
N SER A 73 10.62 -1.26 2.56
CA SER A 73 11.57 -2.31 2.92
C SER A 73 11.38 -2.81 4.36
N GLY A 74 11.55 -4.14 4.56
CA GLY A 74 11.41 -4.78 5.87
C GLY A 74 9.97 -4.85 6.42
N SER A 75 8.95 -4.68 5.59
CA SER A 75 7.55 -4.85 5.99
C SER A 75 7.26 -6.25 6.56
N TYR A 76 6.37 -6.31 7.54
CA TYR A 76 5.85 -7.55 8.12
C TYR A 76 4.45 -7.30 8.73
N PRO A 77 3.66 -8.31 9.09
CA PRO A 77 2.31 -8.09 9.62
C PRO A 77 2.28 -7.09 10.79
N GLY A 78 1.56 -5.98 10.60
CA GLY A 78 1.46 -4.86 11.56
C GLY A 78 2.51 -3.75 11.41
N TYR A 79 3.54 -3.96 10.57
CA TYR A 79 4.54 -2.94 10.22
C TYR A 79 4.57 -2.69 8.71
N PRO A 80 4.19 -1.48 8.25
CA PRO A 80 4.08 -1.16 6.82
C PRO A 80 5.43 -1.07 6.08
N GLY A 81 6.55 -1.25 6.79
CA GLY A 81 7.89 -1.13 6.25
C GLY A 81 8.52 0.24 6.50
N LYS A 82 9.80 0.33 6.17
CA LYS A 82 10.54 1.59 6.20
C LYS A 82 10.20 2.39 4.95
N VAL A 83 9.58 3.55 5.16
CA VAL A 83 9.20 4.50 4.11
C VAL A 83 9.94 5.82 4.30
N LEU A 84 9.84 6.71 3.32
CA LEU A 84 10.42 8.05 3.41
C LEU A 84 9.55 8.94 4.30
N LEU A 85 10.18 9.91 4.94
CA LEU A 85 9.52 10.92 5.77
C LEU A 85 9.73 12.29 5.15
N ASP A 86 8.65 13.08 5.09
CA ASP A 86 8.75 14.48 4.72
C ASP A 86 9.30 15.29 5.91
N PRO A 87 10.46 15.95 5.77
CA PRO A 87 11.02 16.76 6.85
C PRO A 87 10.15 17.97 7.23
N ALA A 88 9.29 18.47 6.33
CA ALA A 88 8.45 19.63 6.60
C ALA A 88 7.16 19.27 7.35
N GLY A 89 6.41 18.28 6.86
CA GLY A 89 5.10 17.90 7.39
C GLY A 89 5.06 16.58 8.17
N GLY A 90 6.17 15.82 8.23
CA GLY A 90 6.21 14.50 8.87
C GLY A 90 5.48 13.39 8.09
N GLY A 91 4.93 13.69 6.91
CA GLY A 91 4.20 12.76 6.06
C GLY A 91 5.03 11.56 5.63
N SER A 92 4.45 10.37 5.65
CA SER A 92 5.08 9.12 5.28
C SER A 92 4.75 8.75 3.83
N TYR A 93 5.75 8.51 3.00
CA TYR A 93 5.55 8.30 1.56
C TYR A 93 6.60 7.36 0.95
N ASN A 94 6.30 6.82 -0.22
CA ASN A 94 7.25 6.03 -1.01
C ASN A 94 7.24 6.40 -2.52
N ALA A 95 6.37 7.31 -2.92
CA ALA A 95 6.24 7.75 -4.31
C ALA A 95 6.21 9.28 -4.41
N HIS A 96 6.87 9.79 -5.45
CA HIS A 96 6.84 11.20 -5.82
C HIS A 96 5.79 11.41 -6.93
N GLY A 97 4.87 12.34 -6.68
CA GLY A 97 3.87 12.80 -7.62
C GLY A 97 4.30 14.04 -8.38
N VAL A 98 3.42 14.50 -9.26
CA VAL A 98 3.56 15.79 -9.92
C VAL A 98 3.43 16.93 -8.91
N THR A 99 4.02 18.09 -9.24
CA THR A 99 3.92 19.33 -8.45
C THR A 99 4.28 19.16 -6.97
N GLY A 100 5.26 18.31 -6.66
CA GLY A 100 5.73 18.08 -5.29
C GLY A 100 4.79 17.26 -4.41
N ARG A 101 3.68 16.72 -4.95
CA ARG A 101 2.81 15.80 -4.21
C ARG A 101 3.57 14.53 -3.86
N ARG A 102 3.20 13.91 -2.74
CA ARG A 102 3.80 12.67 -2.27
C ARG A 102 2.69 11.67 -2.02
N TYR A 103 2.96 10.40 -2.28
CA TYR A 103 1.97 9.34 -2.14
C TYR A 103 2.56 8.14 -1.42
N LEU A 104 1.67 7.42 -0.75
CA LEU A 104 1.94 6.09 -0.25
C LEU A 104 1.25 5.10 -1.17
N LEU A 105 2.02 4.27 -1.87
CA LEU A 105 1.53 3.28 -2.82
C LEU A 105 1.89 1.87 -2.35
N PRO A 106 1.03 0.87 -2.56
CA PRO A 106 1.33 -0.49 -2.15
C PRO A 106 2.42 -1.11 -3.02
N ALA A 107 3.15 -2.08 -2.48
CA ALA A 107 4.09 -2.89 -3.24
C ALA A 107 3.38 -3.78 -4.26
N MET A 108 4.10 -4.16 -5.30
CA MET A 108 3.64 -5.14 -6.29
C MET A 108 4.44 -6.44 -6.19
N TRP A 109 3.77 -7.56 -6.43
CA TRP A 109 4.39 -8.87 -6.55
C TRP A 109 5.25 -8.92 -7.82
N ASP A 110 6.53 -9.21 -7.64
CA ASP A 110 7.45 -9.50 -8.74
C ASP A 110 7.56 -11.02 -8.93
N PRO A 111 7.04 -11.59 -10.04
CA PRO A 111 7.08 -13.02 -10.29
C PRO A 111 8.50 -13.54 -10.59
N ARG A 112 9.48 -12.66 -10.90
CA ARG A 112 10.86 -13.08 -11.17
C ARG A 112 11.62 -13.35 -9.89
N THR A 113 11.37 -12.55 -8.85
CA THR A 113 12.04 -12.67 -7.55
C THR A 113 11.17 -13.37 -6.50
N SER A 114 9.89 -13.61 -6.81
CA SER A 114 8.88 -14.16 -5.90
C SER A 114 8.79 -13.35 -4.61
N ARG A 115 8.78 -12.02 -4.73
CA ARG A 115 8.77 -11.07 -3.61
C ARG A 115 7.90 -9.87 -3.93
N CYS A 116 7.38 -9.25 -2.87
CA CYS A 116 6.76 -7.92 -2.96
C CYS A 116 7.84 -6.85 -3.09
N SER A 117 7.74 -6.03 -4.13
CA SER A 117 8.66 -4.94 -4.43
C SER A 117 7.98 -3.59 -4.11
N PRO A 118 8.31 -2.97 -2.97
CA PRO A 118 7.93 -1.59 -2.70
C PRO A 118 8.78 -0.62 -3.53
N LEU A 119 8.37 0.64 -3.57
CA LEU A 119 9.13 1.69 -4.27
C LEU A 119 10.39 2.15 -3.50
N VAL A 120 10.54 1.78 -2.22
CA VAL A 120 11.63 2.18 -1.30
C VAL A 120 12.02 1.08 -0.31
#